data_AF-A0A2V9D5A6-F1
#
_entry.id   AF-A0A2V9D5A6-F1
#
_cell.length_a   1.000
_cell.length_b   1.000
_cell.length_c   1.000
_cell.angle_alpha   90.00
_cell.angle_beta   90.00
_cell.angle_gamma   90.00
#
_symmetry.space_group_name_H-M   'P 1'
#
loop_
_entity.id
_entity.type
_entity.pdbx_description
1 polymer ?
#
loop_
_entity_poly.entity_id
_entity_poly.type
_entity_poly.pdbx_seq_one_letter_code
_entity_poly.pdbx_strand_id
1 'polypeptide(L)'
;VARQLSLKALAEAAVADPSLFRPFRTVEEAVVRLRAIRGVGEWTAQYIAMRALREMDAFPASDIALLRGAGIMDGARATSASLLRRAESWRPWRAYAAQHLWAVGATVTSNTGSMHGRDPAVVDRSN
;
A
#
# COMPACT_ATOMS: atom_id res chain seq x y z
N VAL A 1 18.39 3.05 -16.54
CA VAL A 1 19.60 2.84 -15.70
C VAL A 1 19.28 2.64 -14.21
N ALA A 2 18.65 3.60 -13.50
CA ALA A 2 18.41 3.49 -12.04
C ALA A 2 17.61 2.25 -11.56
N ARG A 3 16.57 1.84 -12.30
CA ARG A 3 15.77 0.63 -11.98
C ARG A 3 16.56 -0.67 -12.13
N GLN A 4 17.24 -0.85 -13.27
CA GLN A 4 18.13 -1.99 -13.52
C GLN A 4 19.17 -2.13 -12.41
N LEU A 5 19.75 -1.00 -12.02
CA LEU A 5 20.71 -0.90 -10.94
C LEU A 5 20.13 -1.35 -9.59
N SER A 6 18.88 -1.02 -9.29
CA SER A 6 18.20 -1.43 -8.05
C SER A 6 17.89 -2.93 -8.05
N LEU A 7 17.45 -3.48 -9.20
CA LEU A 7 17.23 -4.91 -9.36
C LEU A 7 18.52 -5.73 -9.20
N LYS A 8 19.62 -5.25 -9.79
CA LYS A 8 20.94 -5.87 -9.60
C LYS A 8 21.35 -5.89 -8.13
N ALA A 9 21.22 -4.76 -7.43
CA ALA A 9 21.56 -4.67 -6.01
C ALA A 9 20.70 -5.61 -5.13
N LEU A 10 19.40 -5.74 -5.44
CA LEU A 10 18.51 -6.67 -4.76
C LEU A 10 18.94 -8.14 -4.97
N ALA A 11 19.29 -8.50 -6.21
CA ALA A 11 19.77 -9.84 -6.53
C ALA A 11 21.10 -10.17 -5.82
N GLU A 12 22.06 -9.23 -5.83
CA GLU A 12 23.33 -9.36 -5.12
C GLU A 12 23.11 -9.52 -3.60
N ALA A 13 22.22 -8.73 -3.00
CA ALA A 13 21.89 -8.84 -1.59
C ALA A 13 21.24 -10.19 -1.24
N ALA A 14 20.38 -10.72 -2.10
CA ALA A 14 19.73 -12.02 -1.90
C ALA A 14 20.71 -13.20 -1.98
N VAL A 15 21.75 -13.09 -2.82
CA VAL A 15 22.81 -14.09 -2.92
C VAL A 15 23.75 -14.00 -1.70
N ALA A 16 24.08 -12.79 -1.25
CA ALA A 16 24.97 -12.56 -0.12
C ALA A 16 24.33 -12.95 1.23
N ASP A 17 23.01 -12.73 1.39
CA ASP A 17 22.25 -13.12 2.59
C ASP A 17 21.06 -14.00 2.20
N PRO A 18 21.20 -15.34 2.24
CA PRO A 18 20.10 -16.28 2.01
C PRO A 18 18.93 -16.15 3.00
N SER A 19 19.12 -15.44 4.12
CA SER A 19 18.07 -15.16 5.10
C SER A 19 17.32 -13.84 4.84
N LEU A 20 17.71 -13.06 3.83
CA LEU A 20 17.16 -11.74 3.53
C LEU A 20 15.62 -11.73 3.41
N PHE A 21 15.04 -12.80 2.88
CA PHE A 21 13.58 -12.94 2.71
C PHE A 21 12.92 -13.91 3.69
N ARG A 22 13.60 -14.24 4.80
CA ARG A 22 12.99 -15.01 5.90
C ARG A 22 12.28 -14.04 6.86
N PRO A 23 11.26 -14.51 7.61
CA PRO A 23 10.63 -13.71 8.65
C PRO A 23 11.65 -13.19 9.67
N PHE A 24 11.56 -11.90 10.00
CA PHE A 24 12.34 -11.27 11.06
C PHE A 24 11.56 -11.27 12.38
N ARG A 25 12.20 -10.85 13.49
CA ARG A 25 11.49 -10.79 14.79
C ARG A 25 10.53 -9.60 14.85
N THR A 26 10.82 -8.54 14.10
CA THR A 26 10.01 -7.33 14.03
C THR A 26 9.99 -6.74 12.63
N VAL A 27 8.94 -5.99 12.31
CA VAL A 27 8.84 -5.21 11.07
C VAL A 27 9.96 -4.17 10.98
N GLU A 28 10.38 -3.57 12.09
CA GLU A 28 11.45 -2.58 12.12
C GLU A 28 12.80 -3.20 11.69
N GLU A 29 13.13 -4.40 12.19
CA GLU A 29 14.32 -5.15 11.76
C GLU A 29 14.27 -5.46 10.24
N ALA A 30 13.12 -5.90 9.74
CA ALA A 30 12.93 -6.20 8.33
C ALA A 30 13.15 -4.97 7.44
N VAL A 31 12.53 -3.84 7.81
CA VAL A 31 12.59 -2.59 7.06
C VAL A 31 14.01 -2.02 7.05
N VAL A 32 14.71 -2.04 8.17
CA VAL A 32 16.11 -1.58 8.26
C VAL A 32 17.01 -2.38 7.30
N ARG A 33 16.89 -3.71 7.29
CA ARG A 33 17.68 -4.57 6.39
C ARG A 33 17.37 -4.33 4.92
N LEU A 34 16.08 -4.27 4.57
CA LEU A 34 15.66 -4.05 3.18
C LEU A 34 16.09 -2.67 2.66
N ARG A 35 16.05 -1.63 3.49
CA ARG A 35 16.50 -0.27 3.13
C ARG A 35 18.01 -0.13 2.94
N ALA A 36 18.82 -1.08 3.43
CA ALA A 36 20.25 -1.12 3.15
C ALA A 36 20.54 -1.44 1.67
N ILE A 37 19.56 -1.99 0.94
CA ILE A 37 19.68 -2.30 -0.48
C ILE A 37 19.51 -1.01 -1.29
N ARG A 38 20.50 -0.72 -2.14
CA ARG A 38 20.48 0.48 -2.98
C ARG A 38 19.24 0.52 -3.88
N GLY A 39 18.48 1.60 -3.76
CA GLY A 39 17.24 1.81 -4.53
C GLY A 39 15.97 1.33 -3.82
N VAL A 40 16.08 0.74 -2.63
CA VAL A 40 14.93 0.39 -1.78
C VAL A 40 14.69 1.50 -0.75
N GLY A 41 13.61 2.25 -0.94
CA GLY A 41 13.13 3.25 0.04
C GLY A 41 12.19 2.65 1.08
N GLU A 42 11.80 3.46 2.07
CA GLU A 42 10.87 3.07 3.16
C GLU A 42 9.60 2.39 2.63
N TRP A 43 8.91 3.03 1.67
CA TRP A 43 7.69 2.49 1.08
C TRP A 43 7.91 1.09 0.48
N THR A 44 8.99 0.93 -0.30
CA THR A 44 9.32 -0.36 -0.94
C THR A 44 9.68 -1.42 0.10
N ALA A 45 10.44 -1.06 1.13
CA ALA A 45 10.80 -1.96 2.22
C ALA A 45 9.56 -2.45 2.98
N GLN A 46 8.66 -1.55 3.36
CA GLN A 46 7.38 -1.89 4.00
C GLN A 46 6.52 -2.78 3.09
N TYR A 47 6.48 -2.49 1.78
CA TYR A 47 5.74 -3.31 0.83
C TYR A 47 6.32 -4.72 0.67
N ILE A 48 7.65 -4.86 0.61
CA ILE A 48 8.33 -6.15 0.58
C ILE A 48 8.09 -6.91 1.89
N ALA A 49 8.21 -6.24 3.05
CA ALA A 49 7.91 -6.84 4.34
C ALA A 49 6.47 -7.40 4.36
N MET A 50 5.49 -6.64 3.89
CA MET A 50 4.10 -7.07 3.81
C MET A 50 3.89 -8.26 2.85
N ARG A 51 4.39 -8.18 1.61
CA ARG A 51 4.03 -9.13 0.54
C ARG A 51 4.96 -10.35 0.46
N ALA A 52 6.26 -10.14 0.63
CA ALA A 52 7.25 -11.20 0.52
C ALA A 52 7.50 -11.89 1.88
N LEU A 53 7.64 -11.10 2.95
CA LEU A 53 7.92 -11.65 4.29
C LEU A 53 6.65 -12.01 5.06
N ARG A 54 5.48 -11.62 4.54
CA ARG A 54 4.17 -11.81 5.16
C ARG A 54 4.08 -11.13 6.54
N GLU A 55 4.78 -10.02 6.71
CA GLU A 55 4.73 -9.29 7.97
C GLU A 55 3.38 -8.61 8.17
N MET A 56 2.73 -8.92 9.28
CA MET A 56 1.34 -8.53 9.58
C MET A 56 1.26 -7.08 10.08
N ASP A 57 2.38 -6.55 10.56
CA ASP A 57 2.47 -5.18 11.06
C ASP A 57 3.13 -4.21 10.08
N ALA A 58 3.50 -4.67 8.88
CA ALA A 58 4.06 -3.84 7.80
C ALA A 58 3.03 -2.85 7.25
N PHE A 59 3.43 -1.60 7.05
CA PHE A 59 2.50 -0.53 6.73
C PHE A 59 3.13 0.59 5.86
N PRO A 60 2.93 0.56 4.53
CA PRO A 60 3.46 1.57 3.60
C PRO A 60 2.60 2.85 3.63
N ALA A 61 2.67 3.61 4.73
CA ALA A 61 1.78 4.76 5.01
C ALA A 61 1.79 5.88 3.95
N SER A 62 2.83 5.96 3.11
CA SER A 62 2.93 6.93 2.00
C SER A 62 2.33 6.44 0.68
N ASP A 63 1.69 5.28 0.66
CA ASP A 63 1.03 4.74 -0.53
C ASP A 63 -0.17 5.61 -0.94
N ILE A 64 -0.21 6.03 -2.21
CA ILE A 64 -1.22 6.96 -2.70
C ILE A 64 -2.62 6.33 -2.68
N ALA A 65 -2.74 5.04 -3.00
CA ALA A 65 -4.02 4.35 -3.00
C ALA A 65 -4.54 4.13 -1.57
N LEU A 66 -3.64 3.80 -0.64
CA LEU A 66 -3.92 3.70 0.79
C LEU A 66 -4.40 5.03 1.36
N LEU A 67 -3.69 6.12 1.06
CA LEU A 67 -4.08 7.48 1.48
C LEU A 67 -5.43 7.90 0.90
N ARG A 68 -5.70 7.54 -0.36
CA ARG A 68 -7.01 7.76 -0.99
C ARG A 68 -8.11 6.99 -0.26
N GLY A 69 -7.89 5.70 0.02
CA GLY A 69 -8.84 4.87 0.76
C GLY A 69 -9.14 5.43 2.16
N ALA A 70 -8.10 5.83 2.89
CA ALA A 70 -8.24 6.48 4.18
C ALA A 70 -9.02 7.79 4.07
N GLY A 71 -8.73 8.62 3.07
CA GLY A 71 -9.43 9.87 2.90
C GLY A 71 -10.91 9.73 2.50
N ILE A 72 -11.26 8.67 1.78
CA ILE A 72 -12.65 8.31 1.50
C ILE A 72 -13.38 7.95 2.80
N MET A 73 -12.77 7.10 3.64
CA MET A 73 -13.37 6.69 4.92
C MET A 73 -13.53 7.86 5.89
N ASP A 74 -12.57 8.78 5.90
CA ASP A 74 -12.53 9.89 6.85
C ASP A 74 -13.28 11.14 6.35
N GLY A 75 -13.72 11.14 5.08
CA GLY A 75 -14.34 12.29 4.44
C GLY A 75 -13.40 13.50 4.26
N ALA A 76 -12.10 13.31 4.44
CA ALA A 76 -11.08 14.36 4.39
C ALA A 76 -9.76 13.81 3.82
N ARG A 77 -8.92 14.68 3.22
CA ARG A 77 -7.64 14.23 2.64
C ARG A 77 -6.70 13.68 3.72
N ALA A 78 -6.36 12.40 3.63
CA ALA A 78 -5.37 11.79 4.51
C ALA A 78 -3.92 12.18 4.10
N THR A 79 -3.06 12.28 5.10
CA THR A 79 -1.60 12.45 4.94
C THR A 79 -0.89 11.22 5.49
N SER A 80 0.33 10.93 5.03
CA SER A 80 1.11 9.81 5.56
C SER A 80 1.29 9.92 7.07
N ALA A 81 1.50 11.13 7.59
CA ALA A 81 1.67 11.38 9.02
C ALA A 81 0.38 11.15 9.83
N SER A 82 -0.76 11.64 9.34
CA SER A 82 -2.05 11.41 10.02
C SER A 82 -2.45 9.94 10.00
N LEU A 83 -2.20 9.27 8.88
CA LEU A 83 -2.52 7.85 8.72
C LEU A 83 -1.59 6.97 9.57
N LEU A 84 -0.30 7.29 9.66
CA LEU A 84 0.63 6.57 10.52
C LEU A 84 0.24 6.67 12.01
N ARG A 85 -0.13 7.88 12.49
CA ARG A 85 -0.63 8.04 13.87
C ARG A 85 -1.86 7.19 14.16
N ARG A 86 -2.80 7.14 13.22
CA ARG A 86 -4.01 6.31 13.34
C ARG A 86 -3.66 4.82 13.36
N ALA A 87 -2.70 4.41 12.51
CA ALA A 87 -2.31 3.03 12.35
C ALA A 87 -1.66 2.42 13.60
N GLU A 88 -1.14 3.23 14.54
CA GLU A 88 -0.66 2.73 15.84
C GLU A 88 -1.73 1.96 16.61
N SER A 89 -3.01 2.34 16.49
CA SER A 89 -4.13 1.61 17.11
C SER A 89 -4.43 0.25 16.47
N TRP A 90 -3.85 -0.03 15.30
CA TRP A 90 -4.08 -1.28 14.57
C TRP A 90 -2.97 -2.30 14.75
N ARG A 91 -1.91 -2.00 15.52
CA ARG A 91 -0.85 -2.97 15.79
C ARG A 91 -1.41 -4.20 16.53
N PRO A 92 -0.93 -5.42 16.23
CA PRO A 92 0.11 -5.78 15.24
C PRO A 92 -0.43 -6.11 13.84
N TRP A 93 -1.62 -5.62 13.47
CA TRP A 93 -2.39 -6.01 12.27
C TRP A 93 -2.46 -4.90 11.21
N ARG A 94 -1.51 -3.96 11.19
CA ARG A 94 -1.54 -2.82 10.27
C ARG A 94 -1.60 -3.24 8.79
N ALA A 95 -1.01 -4.38 8.42
CA ALA A 95 -1.06 -4.88 7.06
C ALA A 95 -2.49 -5.25 6.62
N TYR A 96 -3.32 -5.74 7.53
CA TYR A 96 -4.73 -6.03 7.25
C TYR A 96 -5.53 -4.75 7.04
N ALA A 97 -5.33 -3.75 7.90
CA ALA A 97 -5.92 -2.43 7.71
C ALA A 97 -5.53 -1.83 6.35
N ALA A 98 -4.27 -1.99 5.92
CA ALA A 98 -3.83 -1.57 4.59
C ALA A 98 -4.60 -2.25 3.46
N GLN A 99 -4.85 -3.57 3.53
CA GLN A 99 -5.68 -4.26 2.52
C GLN A 99 -7.09 -3.68 2.43
N HIS A 100 -7.72 -3.40 3.58
CA HIS A 100 -9.06 -2.81 3.62
C HIS A 100 -9.08 -1.41 3.01
N LEU A 101 -8.09 -0.57 3.31
CA LEU A 101 -7.98 0.78 2.72
C LEU A 101 -7.79 0.72 1.20
N TRP A 102 -6.99 -0.22 0.69
CA TRP A 102 -6.86 -0.42 -0.75
C TRP A 102 -8.18 -0.87 -1.40
N ALA A 103 -8.94 -1.75 -0.74
CA ALA A 103 -10.24 -2.18 -1.23
C ALA A 103 -11.24 -1.01 -1.33
N VAL A 104 -11.29 -0.13 -0.33
CA VAL A 104 -12.14 1.08 -0.36
C VAL A 104 -11.86 1.94 -1.59
N GLY A 105 -10.58 2.20 -1.89
CA GLY A 105 -10.19 2.99 -3.06
C GLY A 105 -10.56 2.33 -4.40
N ALA A 106 -10.49 1.00 -4.47
CA ALA A 106 -10.87 0.24 -5.65
C ALA A 106 -12.40 0.28 -5.90
N THR A 107 -13.20 0.08 -4.85
CA THR A 107 -14.66 0.09 -4.95
C THR A 107 -15.21 1.43 -5.44
N VAL A 108 -14.73 2.56 -4.90
CA VAL A 108 -15.19 3.89 -5.33
C VAL A 108 -14.84 4.15 -6.81
N THR A 109 -13.65 3.74 -7.25
CA THR A 109 -13.24 3.91 -8.66
C THR A 109 -14.17 3.16 -9.62
N SER A 110 -14.61 1.96 -9.23
CA SER A 110 -15.55 1.15 -10.04
C SER A 110 -16.97 1.72 -10.12
N ASN A 111 -17.44 2.38 -9.05
CA ASN A 111 -18.82 2.89 -8.98
C ASN A 111 -18.98 4.21 -9.77
N THR A 112 -17.96 5.08 -9.77
CA THR A 112 -17.96 6.32 -10.54
C THR A 112 -17.95 6.07 -12.06
N GLY A 113 -17.28 4.99 -12.52
CA GLY A 113 -17.30 4.59 -13.93
C GLY A 113 -18.67 4.10 -14.43
N SER A 114 -19.52 3.58 -13.54
CA SER A 114 -20.87 3.10 -13.89
C SER A 114 -21.95 4.20 -13.86
N MET A 115 -21.66 5.39 -13.32
CA MET A 115 -22.63 6.50 -13.30
C MET A 115 -22.63 7.36 -14.57
N HIS A 116 -21.61 7.26 -15.44
CA HIS A 116 -21.56 7.97 -16.73
C HIS A 116 -22.34 7.29 -17.88
N GLY A 117 -23.17 6.29 -17.58
CA GLY A 117 -23.91 5.51 -18.59
C GLY A 117 -25.43 5.54 -18.49
N ARG A 118 -26.04 6.44 -17.70
CA ARG A 118 -27.50 6.61 -17.66
C ARG A 118 -27.87 8.06 -17.94
N ASP A 119 -28.16 8.33 -19.21
CA ASP A 119 -28.80 9.56 -19.67
C ASP A 119 -30.25 9.61 -19.15
N PRO A 120 -30.69 10.63 -18.38
CA PRO A 120 -32.06 10.74 -17.93
C PRO A 120 -32.84 11.65 -18.89
N ALA A 121 -33.06 11.21 -20.14
CA ALA A 121 -33.86 12.01 -21.09
C ALA A 121 -34.47 11.18 -22.23
N VAL A 122 -35.35 10.22 -21.91
CA VAL A 122 -36.48 9.86 -22.79
C VAL A 122 -37.73 9.74 -21.92
N VAL A 123 -38.42 10.87 -21.76
CA VAL A 123 -39.84 10.89 -21.40
C VAL A 123 -40.59 10.78 -22.73
N ASP A 124 -41.06 9.56 -23.03
CA ASP A 124 -42.05 9.32 -24.08
C ASP A 124 -43.39 9.92 -23.62
N ARG A 125 -43.75 11.08 -24.18
CA ARG A 125 -45.10 11.62 -24.10
C ARG A 125 -45.91 11.07 -25.26
N SER A 126 -46.61 9.98 -24.99
CA SER A 126 -47.70 9.46 -25.82
C SER A 126 -48.95 9.33 -24.95
N ASN A 127 -49.71 10.43 -24.83
CA ASN A 127 -51.18 10.50 -24.79
C ASN A 127 -51.64 11.97 -24.78
#